data_AF-A0A0V0YMC6-F1
#
_entry.id   AF-A0A0V0YMC6-F1
#
_cell.length_a   1.000
_cell.length_b   1.000
_cell.length_c   1.000
_cell.angle_alpha   90.00
_cell.angle_beta   90.00
_cell.angle_gamma   90.00
#
_symmetry.space_group_name_H-M   'P 1'
#
loop_
_entity.id
_entity.type
_entity.pdbx_description
1 polymer ?
#
loop_
_entity_poly.entity_id
_entity_poly.type
_entity_poly.pdbx_seq_one_letter_code
_entity_poly.pdbx_strand_id
1 'polypeptide(L)'
;MIGNETTDGFWLLHTFERAFPNSASWSWPTKFTSEGHMVLCLSIAEDTVPLIVPALQYQEVVIYFGQVSSEKTTELADLTSLIDGSLPTISPPLWNKQSITTINSALAVDVYSKTSSSRLGKRMH
;
A
#
# COMPACT_ATOMS: atom_id res chain seq x y z
N MET A 1 -13.21 -15.66 -7.22
CA MET A 1 -12.61 -15.50 -8.56
C MET A 1 -11.28 -16.25 -8.47
N ILE A 2 -11.16 -17.51 -8.91
CA ILE A 2 -11.21 -18.10 -10.26
C ILE A 2 -10.23 -17.44 -11.23
N GLY A 3 -9.32 -18.25 -11.79
CA GLY A 3 -8.81 -18.10 -13.16
C GLY A 3 -7.31 -17.93 -13.26
N ASN A 4 -6.65 -18.88 -13.94
CA ASN A 4 -5.23 -18.91 -14.25
C ASN A 4 -4.87 -17.86 -15.33
N GLU A 5 -3.68 -17.24 -15.18
CA GLU A 5 -2.90 -16.43 -16.16
C GLU A 5 -3.32 -14.98 -16.43
N THR A 6 -3.38 -14.16 -15.38
CA THR A 6 -2.66 -12.87 -15.35
C THR A 6 -2.08 -12.69 -13.94
N THR A 7 -0.81 -12.28 -13.84
CA THR A 7 -0.13 -11.90 -12.59
C THR A 7 -0.69 -10.58 -12.07
N ASP A 8 -1.97 -10.59 -11.68
CA ASP A 8 -2.72 -9.41 -11.26
C ASP A 8 -3.05 -9.48 -9.77
N GLY A 9 -2.98 -8.33 -9.11
CA GLY A 9 -3.28 -8.15 -7.70
C GLY A 9 -4.25 -7.01 -7.46
N PHE A 10 -4.47 -6.68 -6.19
CA PHE A 10 -5.21 -5.51 -5.80
C PHE A 10 -4.51 -4.76 -4.67
N TRP A 11 -4.62 -3.43 -4.67
CA TRP A 11 -4.24 -2.59 -3.56
C TRP A 11 -5.49 -2.01 -2.92
N LEU A 12 -5.74 -2.41 -1.67
CA LEU A 12 -6.88 -1.95 -0.87
C LEU A 12 -6.42 -0.90 0.14
N LEU A 13 -6.96 0.31 0.03
CA LEU A 13 -6.80 1.39 1.00
C LEU A 13 -8.09 1.55 1.76
N HIS A 14 -8.01 1.70 3.08
CA HIS A 14 -9.18 1.92 3.92
C HIS A 14 -8.87 2.79 5.14
N THR A 15 -9.91 3.37 5.74
CA THR A 15 -9.80 4.10 7.01
C THR A 15 -10.27 3.31 8.24
N PHE A 16 -10.59 2.03 8.08
CA PHE A 16 -10.97 1.17 9.20
C PHE A 16 -9.81 0.95 10.17
N GLU A 17 -10.03 1.24 11.45
CA GLU A 17 -9.04 0.92 12.48
C GLU A 17 -9.01 -0.59 12.77
N ARG A 18 -7.82 -1.21 12.78
CA ARG A 18 -7.66 -2.64 13.14
C ARG A 18 -8.55 -3.60 12.33
N ALA A 19 -8.88 -3.27 11.09
CA ALA A 19 -9.46 -4.23 10.16
C ALA A 19 -8.37 -5.21 9.69
N PHE A 20 -8.77 -6.47 9.44
CA PHE A 20 -7.90 -7.53 8.89
C PHE A 20 -6.65 -7.97 9.69
N PRO A 21 -6.59 -7.92 11.04
CA PRO A 21 -5.37 -8.25 11.78
C PRO A 21 -5.10 -9.77 11.90
N ASN A 22 -6.02 -10.63 11.47
CA ASN A 22 -5.90 -12.09 11.55
C ASN A 22 -6.69 -12.79 10.44
N SER A 23 -6.41 -14.08 10.22
CA SER A 23 -7.14 -14.97 9.30
C SER A 23 -8.56 -15.31 9.76
N ALA A 24 -9.12 -14.58 10.74
CA ALA A 24 -10.48 -14.79 11.18
C ALA A 24 -11.48 -14.17 10.19
N SER A 25 -12.69 -14.73 10.14
CA SER A 25 -13.79 -14.13 9.41
C SER A 25 -14.06 -12.72 9.94
N TRP A 26 -13.85 -11.72 9.10
CA TRP A 26 -14.12 -10.33 9.44
C TRP A 26 -15.62 -10.04 9.33
N SER A 27 -16.17 -9.35 10.32
CA SER A 27 -17.54 -8.84 10.32
C SER A 27 -17.52 -7.34 10.61
N TRP A 28 -18.50 -6.61 10.06
CA TRP A 28 -18.60 -5.18 10.22
C TRP A 28 -18.82 -4.79 11.69
N PRO A 29 -17.88 -4.10 12.35
CA PRO A 29 -18.05 -3.64 13.72
C PRO A 29 -19.09 -2.53 13.81
N THR A 30 -20.03 -2.63 14.76
CA THR A 30 -21.09 -1.62 14.96
C THR A 30 -20.56 -0.20 15.14
N LYS A 31 -19.37 -0.04 15.74
CA LYS A 31 -18.74 1.29 15.94
C LYS A 31 -18.46 2.03 14.62
N PHE A 32 -18.17 1.29 13.54
CA PHE A 32 -17.90 1.89 12.23
C PHE A 32 -19.16 2.43 11.55
N THR A 33 -20.35 2.00 11.97
CA THR A 33 -21.60 2.47 11.35
C THR A 33 -21.88 3.93 11.65
N SER A 34 -21.44 4.44 12.81
CA SER A 34 -21.60 5.86 13.17
C SER A 34 -20.49 6.76 12.63
N GLU A 35 -19.47 6.19 11.99
CA GLU A 35 -18.28 6.90 11.52
C GLU A 35 -18.24 6.96 9.99
N GLY A 36 -17.68 8.04 9.44
CA GLY A 36 -17.45 8.16 8.01
C GLY A 36 -16.20 7.37 7.61
N HIS A 37 -16.36 6.33 6.80
CA HIS A 37 -15.25 5.54 6.29
C HIS A 37 -15.11 5.64 4.76
N MET A 38 -13.89 5.45 4.30
CA MET A 38 -13.56 5.38 2.88
C MET A 38 -12.81 4.07 2.62
N VAL A 39 -13.14 3.44 1.49
CA VAL A 39 -12.43 2.30 0.93
C VAL A 39 -12.16 2.58 -0.53
N LEU A 40 -10.95 2.28 -0.98
CA LEU A 40 -10.54 2.33 -2.37
C LEU A 40 -9.83 1.01 -2.71
N CYS A 41 -10.29 0.34 -3.77
CA CYS A 41 -9.67 -0.89 -4.28
C CYS A 41 -9.18 -0.63 -5.70
N LEU A 42 -7.88 -0.80 -5.92
CA LEU A 42 -7.24 -0.64 -7.22
C LEU A 42 -6.80 -2.01 -7.71
N SER A 43 -7.26 -2.44 -8.87
CA SER A 43 -6.70 -3.60 -9.57
C SER A 43 -5.39 -3.20 -10.23
N ILE A 44 -4.30 -3.88 -9.89
CA ILE A 44 -2.94 -3.55 -10.32
C ILE A 44 -2.28 -4.79 -10.91
N ALA A 45 -1.38 -4.60 -11.86
CA ALA A 45 -0.51 -5.66 -12.32
C ALA A 45 0.59 -5.90 -11.27
N GLU A 46 1.11 -7.12 -11.20
CA GLU A 46 2.19 -7.48 -10.26
C GLU A 46 3.45 -6.61 -10.47
N ASP A 47 3.74 -6.24 -11.71
CA ASP A 47 4.85 -5.33 -12.06
C ASP A 47 4.70 -3.91 -11.50
N THR A 48 3.49 -3.53 -11.08
CA THR A 48 3.18 -2.25 -10.46
C THR A 48 3.51 -2.27 -8.96
N VAL A 49 3.63 -3.45 -8.35
CA VAL A 49 3.88 -3.60 -6.90
C VAL A 49 5.18 -2.92 -6.46
N PRO A 50 6.35 -3.10 -7.13
CA PRO A 50 7.57 -2.38 -6.77
C PRO A 50 7.41 -0.85 -6.81
N LEU A 51 6.57 -0.32 -7.70
CA LEU A 51 6.32 1.13 -7.80
C LEU A 51 5.54 1.67 -6.59
N ILE A 52 4.76 0.83 -5.92
CA ILE A 52 3.98 1.21 -4.72
C ILE A 52 4.86 1.21 -3.46
N VAL A 53 5.95 0.43 -3.43
CA VAL A 53 6.82 0.29 -2.24
C VAL A 53 7.35 1.64 -1.73
N PRO A 54 7.84 2.57 -2.56
CA PRO A 54 8.23 3.90 -2.08
C PRO A 54 7.08 4.66 -1.41
N ALA A 55 5.84 4.53 -1.89
CA ALA A 55 4.71 5.19 -1.25
C ALA A 55 4.49 4.67 0.18
N LEU A 56 4.57 3.35 0.37
CA LEU A 56 4.44 2.69 1.68
C LEU A 56 5.60 3.04 2.61
N GLN A 57 6.83 3.07 2.10
CA GLN A 57 8.01 3.44 2.87
C GLN A 57 7.91 4.89 3.38
N TYR A 58 7.52 5.83 2.51
CA TYR A 58 7.34 7.23 2.89
C TYR A 58 6.17 7.41 3.86
N GLN A 59 5.15 6.56 3.81
CA GLN A 59 4.06 6.55 4.80
C GLN A 59 4.49 5.95 6.16
N GLU A 60 5.69 5.38 6.26
CA GLU A 60 6.21 4.75 7.48
C GLU A 60 5.23 3.68 8.00
N VAL A 61 4.70 2.86 7.08
CA VAL A 61 3.65 1.88 7.41
C VAL A 61 4.10 0.83 8.42
N VAL A 62 3.16 0.39 9.25
CA VAL A 62 3.35 -0.76 10.15
C VAL A 62 2.84 -2.01 9.44
N ILE A 63 3.71 -3.01 9.26
CA ILE A 63 3.38 -4.27 8.58
C ILE A 63 3.06 -5.34 9.62
N TYR A 64 1.81 -5.80 9.65
CA TYR A 64 1.36 -6.87 10.55
C TYR A 64 1.59 -8.27 9.97
N PHE A 65 1.43 -8.39 8.64
CA PHE A 65 1.63 -9.62 7.91
C PHE A 65 2.10 -9.27 6.50
N GLY A 66 3.18 -9.92 6.05
CA GLY A 66 3.73 -9.77 4.71
C GLY A 66 4.34 -11.10 4.28
N GLN A 67 4.06 -11.50 3.04
CA GLN A 67 4.62 -12.71 2.45
C GLN A 67 4.87 -12.47 0.97
N VAL A 68 6.02 -12.97 0.50
CA VAL A 68 6.40 -13.04 -0.91
C VAL A 68 6.77 -14.49 -1.18
N SER A 69 6.24 -15.09 -2.24
CA SER A 69 6.62 -16.46 -2.60
C SER A 69 8.11 -16.50 -2.98
N SER A 70 8.79 -17.60 -2.68
CA SER A 70 10.23 -17.75 -2.98
C SER A 70 10.57 -17.58 -4.46
N GLU A 71 9.60 -17.88 -5.34
CA GLU A 71 9.73 -17.73 -6.79
C GLU A 71 9.72 -16.25 -7.24
N LYS A 72 9.15 -15.35 -6.41
CA LYS A 72 8.97 -13.93 -6.72
C LYS A 72 9.89 -13.00 -5.93
N THR A 73 10.70 -13.53 -5.01
CA THR A 73 11.60 -12.72 -4.16
C THR A 73 12.53 -11.81 -4.96
N THR A 74 13.05 -12.28 -6.10
CA THR A 74 13.94 -11.47 -6.95
C THR A 74 13.16 -10.37 -7.69
N GLU A 75 11.97 -10.68 -8.21
CA GLU A 75 11.12 -9.72 -8.94
C GLU A 75 10.52 -8.65 -8.00
N LEU A 76 10.25 -9.04 -6.75
CA LEU A 76 9.65 -8.21 -5.70
C LEU A 76 10.65 -7.93 -4.56
N ALA A 77 11.92 -7.70 -4.90
CA ALA A 77 12.99 -7.49 -3.93
C ALA A 77 12.75 -6.28 -3.01
N ASP A 78 12.21 -5.19 -3.56
CA ASP A 78 11.90 -3.98 -2.79
C ASP A 78 10.74 -4.22 -1.80
N LEU A 79 9.73 -5.00 -2.21
CA LEU A 79 8.64 -5.38 -1.31
C LEU A 79 9.15 -6.31 -0.20
N THR A 80 10.05 -7.24 -0.53
CA THR A 80 10.69 -8.12 0.45
C THR A 80 11.47 -7.29 1.47
N SER A 81 12.28 -6.32 0.99
CA SER A 81 13.04 -5.41 1.86
C SER A 81 12.13 -4.52 2.72
N LEU A 82 10.98 -4.10 2.19
CA LEU A 82 9.97 -3.36 2.96
C LEU A 82 9.43 -4.22 4.11
N ILE A 83 9.04 -5.47 3.82
CA ILE A 83 8.51 -6.42 4.81
C ILE A 83 9.55 -6.71 5.90
N ASP A 84 10.81 -6.89 5.51
CA ASP A 84 11.92 -7.17 6.43
C ASP A 84 12.39 -5.93 7.21
N GLY A 85 11.87 -4.74 6.87
CA GLY A 85 12.29 -3.47 7.47
C GLY A 85 13.73 -3.08 7.14
N SER A 86 14.27 -3.58 6.03
CA SER A 86 15.67 -3.41 5.61
C SER A 86 15.85 -2.35 4.52
N LEU A 87 14.78 -1.67 4.09
CA LEU A 87 14.88 -0.57 3.14
C LEU A 87 15.78 0.56 3.67
N PRO A 88 16.51 1.26 2.78
CA PRO A 88 17.35 2.40 3.16
C PRO A 88 16.55 3.49 3.89
N THR A 89 17.20 4.26 4.75
CA THR A 89 16.56 5.42 5.37
C THR A 89 16.26 6.50 4.32
N ILE A 90 15.10 7.13 4.43
CA ILE A 90 14.69 8.21 3.51
C ILE A 90 15.54 9.46 3.82
N SER A 91 16.26 9.93 2.79
CA SER A 91 16.92 11.23 2.79
C SER A 91 16.04 12.27 2.08
N PRO A 92 16.24 13.58 2.33
CA PRO A 92 15.47 14.61 1.66
C PRO A 92 15.53 14.50 0.12
N PRO A 93 14.40 14.70 -0.60
CA PRO A 93 13.11 15.21 -0.11
C PRO A 93 12.30 14.19 0.72
N LEU A 94 11.66 14.67 1.80
CA LEU A 94 10.88 13.84 2.73
C LEU A 94 9.42 13.60 2.26
N TRP A 95 9.19 13.67 0.96
CA TRP A 95 7.91 13.39 0.31
C TRP A 95 8.16 12.76 -1.05
N ASN A 96 7.19 11.99 -1.53
CA ASN A 96 7.25 11.31 -2.81
C ASN A 96 5.92 11.47 -3.58
N LYS A 97 6.02 11.47 -4.91
CA LYS A 97 4.89 11.31 -5.83
C LYS A 97 5.20 10.14 -6.74
N GLN A 98 4.32 9.16 -6.78
CA GLN A 98 4.36 8.04 -7.72
C GLN A 98 3.12 8.09 -8.62
N SER A 99 3.25 7.70 -9.88
CA SER A 99 2.11 7.46 -10.77
C SER A 99 2.00 5.97 -11.08
N ILE A 100 0.82 5.38 -10.89
CA ILE A 100 0.54 3.98 -11.25
C ILE A 100 -0.60 3.91 -12.26
N THR A 101 -0.74 2.78 -12.95
CA THR A 101 -1.83 2.53 -13.89
C THR A 101 -2.59 1.29 -13.48
N THR A 102 -3.92 1.35 -13.47
CA THR A 102 -4.78 0.19 -13.15
C THR A 102 -5.04 -0.68 -14.37
N ILE A 103 -5.22 -2.00 -14.17
CA ILE A 103 -5.31 -2.97 -15.28
C ILE A 103 -6.62 -2.90 -16.09
N ASN A 104 -7.76 -2.63 -15.44
CA ASN A 104 -9.08 -2.82 -16.04
C ASN A 104 -9.64 -1.58 -16.77
N SER A 105 -8.89 -0.48 -16.79
CA SER A 105 -9.30 0.78 -17.44
C SER A 105 -8.13 1.70 -17.81
N ALA A 106 -6.89 1.26 -17.60
CA ALA A 106 -5.68 2.07 -17.74
C ALA A 106 -5.78 3.44 -17.04
N LEU A 107 -6.52 3.51 -15.92
CA LEU A 107 -6.65 4.75 -15.16
C LEU A 107 -5.30 5.09 -14.52
N ALA A 108 -4.79 6.29 -14.82
CA ALA A 108 -3.64 6.87 -14.16
C ALA A 108 -4.01 7.35 -12.75
N VAL A 109 -3.26 6.90 -11.75
CA VAL A 109 -3.45 7.25 -10.34
C VAL A 109 -2.16 7.85 -9.80
N ASP A 110 -2.25 9.06 -9.26
CA ASP A 110 -1.14 9.69 -8.56
C ASP A 110 -1.22 9.42 -7.06
N VAL A 111 -0.16 8.83 -6.52
CA VAL A 111 0.02 8.51 -5.11
C VAL A 111 0.99 9.52 -4.51
N TYR A 112 0.50 10.28 -3.54
CA TYR A 112 1.32 11.23 -2.77
C TYR A 112 1.58 10.67 -1.38
N SER A 113 2.84 10.68 -0.95
CA SER A 113 3.26 10.21 0.36
C SER A 113 4.29 11.13 0.98
N LYS A 114 4.38 11.14 2.32
CA LYS A 114 5.34 11.92 3.07
C LYS A 114 5.65 11.26 4.40
N THR A 115 6.88 11.41 4.86
CA THR A 115 7.28 10.95 6.20
C THR A 115 6.67 11.85 7.28
N SER A 116 6.62 11.36 8.51
CA SER A 116 6.20 12.13 9.69
C SER A 116 7.01 13.42 9.90
N SER A 117 8.29 13.40 9.53
CA SER A 117 9.22 14.54 9.63
C SER A 117 9.08 15.56 8.50
N SER A 118 8.32 15.27 7.45
CA SER A 118 8.08 16.18 6.33
C SER A 118 7.38 17.48 6.73
N ARG A 119 7.80 18.60 6.12
CA ARG A 119 7.17 19.92 6.28
C ARG A 119 6.05 20.18 5.27
N LEU A 120 5.86 19.29 4.29
CA LEU A 120 4.83 19.44 3.27
C LEU A 120 3.42 19.44 3.89
N GLY A 121 2.66 20.50 3.63
CA GLY A 121 1.29 20.67 4.13
C GLY A 121 1.16 20.99 5.63
N LYS A 122 2.26 21.24 6.36
CA LYS A 122 2.15 21.78 7.72
C LYS A 122 1.69 23.24 7.64
N ARG A 123 0.52 23.57 8.20
CA ARG A 123 0.15 24.97 8.45
C ARG A 123 1.17 25.54 9.41
N MET A 124 1.86 26.60 9.02
CA MET A 124 2.63 27.42 9.95
C MET A 124 1.61 28.08 10.87
N HIS A 125 1.54 27.61 12.12
CA HIS A 125 0.84 28.30 13.20
C HIS A 125 1.85 29.14 13.97
#